data_AF-A0A661P651-F1
#
_entry.id   AF-A0A661P651-F1
#
_cell.length_a   1.000
_cell.length_b   1.000
_cell.length_c   1.000
_cell.angle_alpha   90.00
_cell.angle_beta   90.00
_cell.angle_gamma   90.00
#
_symmetry.space_group_name_H-M   'P 1'
#
loop_
_entity.id
_entity.type
_entity.pdbx_description
1 polymer ?
#
loop_
_entity_poly.entity_id
_entity_poly.type
_entity_poly.pdbx_seq_one_letter_code
_entity_poly.pdbx_strand_id
1 'polypeptide(L)'
;MARKGAQQTKAEQALLAELQSVWRQVAVAFGDHHCPGTTECCRFAVTGREPYVTSIELCAIARAVAARGGPLKEKRRAAPLSGAITRAQERTCPLLDPQARCVVYAARPLGCRTYYCDRVDRDRVVRQREISALVRQVQDIAARHRPDGDRGRPLSRALRDIELS
;
A
#
# COMPACT_ATOMS: atom_id res chain seq x y z
N MET A 1 33.18 3.07 0.69
CA MET A 1 31.78 3.26 0.23
C MET A 1 30.89 2.02 0.44
N ALA A 2 31.37 0.78 0.24
CA ALA A 2 30.57 -0.45 0.40
C ALA A 2 29.94 -0.67 1.80
N ARG A 3 30.64 -0.34 2.89
CA ARG A 3 30.13 -0.49 4.27
C ARG A 3 28.90 0.39 4.56
N LYS A 4 28.87 1.61 4.02
CA LYS A 4 27.75 2.56 4.21
C LYS A 4 26.49 2.06 3.49
N GLY A 5 26.63 1.54 2.27
CA GLY A 5 25.53 0.92 1.52
C GLY A 5 24.97 -0.33 2.22
N ALA A 6 25.84 -1.26 2.63
CA ALA A 6 25.40 -2.47 3.34
C ALA A 6 24.71 -2.17 4.69
N GLN A 7 25.22 -1.17 5.42
CA GLN A 7 24.64 -0.76 6.70
C GLN A 7 23.30 -0.03 6.54
N GLN A 8 23.15 0.75 5.46
CA GLN A 8 21.89 1.37 5.09
C GLN A 8 20.84 0.33 4.70
N THR A 9 21.22 -0.70 3.93
CA THR A 9 20.34 -1.84 3.61
C THR A 9 19.91 -2.60 4.86
N LYS A 10 20.82 -2.83 5.81
CA LYS A 10 20.50 -3.52 7.07
C LYS A 10 19.54 -2.72 7.95
N ALA A 11 19.75 -1.40 8.06
CA ALA A 11 18.83 -0.52 8.80
C ALA A 11 17.43 -0.49 8.17
N GLU A 12 17.36 -0.40 6.84
CA GLU A 12 16.09 -0.43 6.11
C GLU A 12 15.37 -1.78 6.27
N GLN A 13 16.10 -2.90 6.25
CA GLN A 13 15.54 -4.23 6.53
C GLN A 13 14.95 -4.33 7.95
N ALA A 14 15.60 -3.73 8.95
CA ALA A 14 15.06 -3.68 10.31
C ALA A 14 13.75 -2.88 10.36
N LEU A 15 13.70 -1.70 9.72
CA LEU A 15 12.48 -0.89 9.65
C LEU A 15 11.34 -1.60 8.91
N LEU A 16 11.65 -2.38 7.86
CA LEU A 16 10.66 -3.22 7.19
C LEU A 16 10.14 -4.34 8.07
N ALA A 17 11.00 -4.96 8.90
CA ALA A 17 10.57 -5.96 9.87
C ALA A 17 9.64 -5.35 10.94
N GLU A 18 9.92 -4.13 11.38
CA GLU A 18 9.03 -3.37 12.27
C GLU A 18 7.68 -3.08 11.59
N LEU A 19 7.69 -2.61 10.33
CA LEU A 19 6.46 -2.37 9.56
C LEU A 19 5.62 -3.65 9.40
N GLN A 20 6.26 -4.79 9.14
CA GLN A 20 5.58 -6.09 9.10
C GLN A 20 4.96 -6.45 10.46
N SER A 21 5.59 -6.06 11.56
CA SER A 21 5.02 -6.23 12.90
C SER A 21 3.74 -5.41 13.07
N VAL A 22 3.72 -4.16 12.60
CA VAL A 22 2.49 -3.35 12.58
C VAL A 22 1.42 -4.02 11.72
N TRP A 23 1.77 -4.57 10.55
CA TRP A 23 0.79 -5.30 9.73
C TRP A 23 0.22 -6.55 10.40
N ARG A 24 1.00 -7.25 11.24
CA ARG A 24 0.48 -8.34 12.07
C ARG A 24 -0.49 -7.82 13.14
N GLN A 25 -0.18 -6.69 13.77
CA GLN A 25 -1.11 -6.04 14.71
C GLN A 25 -2.42 -5.64 14.02
N VAL A 26 -2.35 -5.13 12.78
CA VAL A 26 -3.54 -4.87 11.95
C VAL A 26 -4.32 -6.16 11.73
N ALA A 27 -3.67 -7.25 11.32
CA ALA A 27 -4.37 -8.53 11.11
C ALA A 27 -5.10 -9.03 12.37
N VAL A 28 -4.53 -8.82 13.56
CA VAL A 28 -5.19 -9.17 14.84
C VAL A 28 -6.33 -8.20 15.17
N ALA A 29 -6.11 -6.90 15.00
CA ALA A 29 -7.11 -5.87 15.29
C ALA A 29 -8.30 -5.93 14.33
N PHE A 30 -8.08 -6.37 13.09
CA PHE A 30 -9.08 -6.45 12.04
C PHE A 30 -9.61 -7.88 11.81
N GLY A 31 -8.97 -8.92 12.36
CA GLY A 31 -9.48 -10.29 12.40
C GLY A 31 -10.07 -10.77 11.07
N ASP A 32 -11.39 -10.95 11.05
CA ASP A 32 -12.19 -11.44 9.92
C ASP A 32 -12.31 -10.48 8.74
N HIS A 33 -11.86 -9.23 8.90
CA HIS A 33 -11.86 -8.22 7.83
C HIS A 33 -10.76 -8.55 6.83
N HIS A 34 -11.12 -9.38 5.84
CA HIS A 34 -10.25 -9.68 4.71
C HIS A 34 -10.72 -8.94 3.46
N CYS A 35 -9.81 -8.76 2.50
CA CYS A 35 -10.20 -8.21 1.21
C CYS A 35 -11.04 -9.28 0.48
N PRO A 36 -12.30 -9.01 0.10
CA PRO A 36 -13.11 -9.97 -0.67
C PRO A 36 -12.63 -10.11 -2.12
N GLY A 37 -11.56 -9.42 -2.51
CA GLY A 37 -11.03 -9.47 -3.88
C GLY A 37 -11.87 -8.73 -4.92
N THR A 38 -12.86 -7.94 -4.50
CA THR A 38 -13.78 -7.22 -5.41
C THR A 38 -13.11 -6.09 -6.20
N THR A 39 -12.00 -5.56 -5.67
CA THR A 39 -11.21 -4.43 -6.22
C THR A 39 -11.91 -3.09 -6.34
N GLU A 40 -13.14 -2.92 -5.83
CA GLU A 40 -13.82 -1.63 -5.85
C GLU A 40 -13.01 -0.57 -5.06
N CYS A 41 -12.44 -0.94 -3.90
CA CYS A 41 -11.56 -0.06 -3.12
C CYS A 41 -10.25 0.33 -3.82
N CYS A 42 -9.90 -0.34 -4.92
CA CYS A 42 -8.74 -0.03 -5.73
C CYS A 42 -9.09 0.88 -6.94
N ARG A 43 -10.34 1.35 -7.04
CA ARG A 43 -10.81 2.31 -8.04
C ARG A 43 -11.01 3.67 -7.37
N PHE A 44 -9.98 4.51 -7.39
CA PHE A 44 -9.92 5.67 -6.48
C PHE A 44 -10.90 6.79 -6.85
N ALA A 45 -11.21 7.00 -8.14
CA ALA A 45 -12.21 7.99 -8.53
C ALA A 45 -13.63 7.53 -8.18
N VAL A 46 -13.89 6.21 -8.25
CA VAL A 46 -15.20 5.61 -7.91
C VAL A 46 -15.48 5.72 -6.42
N THR A 47 -14.49 5.42 -5.59
CA THR A 47 -14.65 5.44 -4.13
C THR A 47 -14.42 6.81 -3.50
N GLY A 48 -13.81 7.75 -4.24
CA GLY A 48 -13.32 9.02 -3.69
C GLY A 48 -12.20 8.85 -2.65
N ARG A 49 -11.67 7.63 -2.49
CA ARG A 49 -10.68 7.28 -1.47
C ARG A 49 -9.40 6.80 -2.14
N GLU A 50 -8.27 7.29 -1.65
CA GLU A 50 -6.95 6.81 -2.04
C GLU A 50 -6.07 6.71 -0.80
N PRO A 51 -5.39 5.56 -0.57
CA PRO A 51 -4.50 5.44 0.57
C PRO A 51 -3.29 6.37 0.40
N TYR A 52 -2.94 7.06 1.48
CA TYR A 52 -1.66 7.72 1.60
C TYR A 52 -0.63 6.69 2.04
N VAL A 53 0.55 6.72 1.43
CA VAL A 53 1.65 5.84 1.75
C VAL A 53 2.85 6.63 2.24
N THR A 54 3.47 6.11 3.29
CA THR A 54 4.77 6.57 3.78
C THR A 54 5.90 6.02 2.90
N SER A 55 7.10 6.57 3.07
CA SER A 55 8.33 6.14 2.40
C SER A 55 8.70 4.70 2.71
N ILE A 56 8.51 4.23 3.94
CA ILE A 56 8.82 2.84 4.31
C ILE A 56 7.81 1.84 3.71
N GLU A 57 6.53 2.22 3.63
CA GLU A 57 5.52 1.43 2.92
C GLU A 57 5.79 1.39 1.42
N LEU A 58 6.15 2.53 0.83
CA LEU A 58 6.54 2.59 -0.57
C LEU A 58 7.78 1.73 -0.86
N CYS A 59 8.73 1.71 0.07
CA CYS A 59 9.91 0.85 -0.01
C CYS A 59 9.53 -0.64 0.02
N ALA A 60 8.58 -1.03 0.87
CA ALA A 60 8.05 -2.40 0.88
C ALA A 60 7.35 -2.76 -0.44
N ILE A 61 6.56 -1.84 -1.00
CA ILE A 61 5.91 -2.01 -2.30
C ILE A 61 6.96 -2.15 -3.40
N ALA A 62 7.97 -1.27 -3.45
CA ALA A 62 9.03 -1.30 -4.45
C ALA A 62 9.78 -2.63 -4.45
N ARG A 63 10.13 -3.16 -3.27
CA ARG A 63 10.72 -4.49 -3.12
C ARG A 63 9.81 -5.59 -3.65
N ALA A 64 8.52 -5.55 -3.32
CA ALA A 64 7.56 -6.54 -3.78
C ALA A 64 7.34 -6.48 -5.31
N VAL A 65 7.40 -5.27 -5.90
CA VAL A 65 7.38 -5.07 -7.35
C VAL A 65 8.65 -5.63 -8.00
N ALA A 66 9.82 -5.31 -7.46
CA ALA A 66 11.11 -5.80 -7.96
C ALA A 66 11.21 -7.34 -7.89
N ALA A 67 10.78 -7.96 -6.79
CA ALA A 67 10.76 -9.41 -6.62
C ALA A 67 9.88 -10.13 -7.65
N ARG A 68 8.96 -9.42 -8.30
CA ARG A 68 8.10 -9.93 -9.37
C ARG A 68 8.63 -9.66 -10.78
N GLY A 69 9.80 -9.02 -10.90
CA GLY A 69 10.38 -8.62 -12.19
C GLY A 69 10.01 -7.21 -12.65
N GLY A 70 9.56 -6.34 -11.73
CA GLY A 70 9.33 -4.91 -12.02
C GLY A 70 7.86 -4.50 -12.16
N PRO A 71 7.60 -3.22 -12.49
CA PRO A 71 6.27 -2.65 -12.54
C PRO A 71 5.41 -3.28 -13.64
N LEU A 72 4.09 -3.32 -13.42
CA LEU A 72 3.15 -3.79 -14.44
C LEU A 72 3.18 -2.85 -15.64
N LYS A 73 3.45 -3.43 -16.83
CA LYS A 73 3.23 -2.74 -18.11
C LYS A 73 1.77 -2.33 -18.21
N GLU A 74 1.50 -1.19 -18.82
CA GLU A 74 0.17 -0.60 -18.96
C GLU A 74 -0.88 -1.61 -19.49
N LYS A 75 -0.53 -2.38 -20.53
CA LYS A 75 -1.39 -3.43 -21.13
C LYS A 75 -1.67 -4.64 -20.21
N ARG A 76 -0.94 -4.76 -19.11
CA ARG A 76 -1.05 -5.83 -18.10
C ARG A 76 -1.68 -5.33 -16.81
N ARG A 77 -2.35 -4.17 -16.85
CA ARG A 77 -3.11 -3.62 -15.71
C ARG A 77 -4.60 -3.90 -15.88
N ALA A 78 -5.34 -3.94 -14.77
CA ALA A 78 -6.79 -4.09 -14.77
C ALA A 78 -7.48 -3.04 -15.65
N ALA A 79 -8.38 -3.49 -16.51
CA ALA A 79 -9.33 -2.62 -17.23
C ALA A 79 -10.24 -1.88 -16.23
N PRO A 80 -10.82 -0.72 -16.61
CA PRO A 80 -11.81 -0.04 -15.78
C PRO A 80 -13.07 -0.92 -15.62
N LEU A 81 -13.85 -0.70 -14.56
CA LEU A 81 -15.07 -1.48 -14.30
C LEU A 81 -16.12 -1.32 -15.39
N SER A 82 -16.15 -0.14 -16.03
CA SER A 82 -17.01 0.17 -17.16
C SER A 82 -16.15 0.55 -18.37
N GLY A 83 -16.53 0.08 -19.56
CA GLY A 83 -15.90 0.46 -20.83
C GLY A 83 -16.13 1.92 -21.24
N ALA A 84 -16.98 2.66 -20.52
CA ALA A 84 -17.32 4.05 -20.83
C ALA A 84 -16.23 5.06 -20.41
N ILE A 85 -15.31 4.66 -19.52
CA ILE A 85 -14.23 5.53 -19.03
C ILE A 85 -12.88 4.85 -19.15
N THR A 86 -11.82 5.64 -19.19
CA THR A 86 -10.43 5.15 -19.18
C THR A 86 -9.95 4.80 -17.77
N ARG A 87 -8.89 3.99 -17.67
CA ARG A 87 -8.20 3.68 -16.38
C ARG A 87 -7.69 4.93 -15.68
N ALA A 88 -7.26 5.94 -16.44
CA ALA A 88 -6.80 7.21 -15.91
C ALA A 88 -7.95 8.00 -15.27
N GLN A 89 -9.12 8.03 -15.92
CA GLN A 89 -10.33 8.67 -15.39
C GLN A 89 -10.88 7.95 -14.15
N GLU A 90 -10.91 6.61 -14.17
CA GLU A 90 -11.32 5.81 -13.01
C GLU A 90 -10.30 5.85 -11.85
N ARG A 91 -9.06 6.29 -12.15
CA ARG A 91 -7.91 6.25 -11.25
C ARG A 91 -7.73 4.84 -10.67
N THR A 92 -7.69 3.84 -11.55
CA THR A 92 -7.43 2.45 -11.18
C THR A 92 -6.05 2.31 -10.54
N CYS A 93 -5.95 1.58 -9.43
CA CYS A 93 -4.67 1.28 -8.79
C CYS A 93 -3.69 0.61 -9.80
N PRO A 94 -2.48 1.16 -10.01
CA PRO A 94 -1.50 0.63 -10.96
C PRO A 94 -1.00 -0.80 -10.64
N LEU A 95 -1.25 -1.27 -9.41
CA LEU A 95 -0.84 -2.59 -8.91
C LEU A 95 -1.92 -3.67 -9.09
N LEU A 96 -2.99 -3.39 -9.84
CA LEU A 96 -3.98 -4.41 -10.20
C LEU A 96 -3.62 -5.09 -11.52
N ASP A 97 -3.52 -6.42 -11.50
CA ASP A 97 -3.35 -7.24 -12.72
C ASP A 97 -4.66 -7.30 -13.55
N PRO A 98 -4.65 -7.87 -14.76
CA PRO A 98 -5.85 -7.92 -15.62
C PRO A 98 -6.98 -8.75 -15.02
N GLN A 99 -6.70 -9.62 -14.05
CA GLN A 99 -7.66 -10.42 -13.31
C GLN A 99 -8.19 -9.69 -12.05
N ALA A 100 -7.91 -8.38 -11.93
CA ALA A 100 -8.27 -7.58 -10.78
C ALA A 100 -7.71 -8.17 -9.47
N ARG A 101 -6.42 -8.51 -9.45
CA ARG A 101 -5.71 -8.91 -8.22
C ARG A 101 -4.56 -7.97 -7.95
N CYS A 102 -4.39 -7.64 -6.67
CA CYS A 102 -3.25 -6.84 -6.23
C CYS A 102 -1.96 -7.66 -6.36
N VAL A 103 -1.05 -7.22 -7.22
CA VAL A 103 0.19 -7.95 -7.48
C VAL A 103 1.16 -7.96 -6.30
N VAL A 104 0.99 -7.04 -5.36
CA VAL A 104 1.79 -6.93 -4.12
C VAL A 104 0.93 -7.11 -2.87
N TYR A 105 -0.08 -7.99 -2.91
CA TYR A 105 -1.07 -8.15 -1.85
C TYR A 105 -0.48 -8.27 -0.42
N ALA A 106 0.65 -8.97 -0.28
CA ALA A 106 1.35 -9.13 1.01
C ALA A 106 2.00 -7.83 1.51
N ALA A 107 2.40 -6.93 0.61
CA ALA A 107 3.06 -5.65 0.90
C ALA A 107 2.10 -4.45 0.79
N ARG A 108 0.79 -4.68 0.85
CA ARG A 108 -0.22 -3.61 0.87
C ARG A 108 0.07 -2.60 1.99
N PRO A 109 -0.06 -1.29 1.74
CA PRO A 109 0.11 -0.26 2.76
C PRO A 109 -1.00 -0.36 3.81
N LEU A 110 -0.79 0.25 4.97
CA LEU A 110 -1.74 0.33 6.09
C LEU A 110 -3.11 0.83 5.60
N GLY A 111 -3.13 1.82 4.71
CA GLY A 111 -4.35 2.33 4.11
C GLY A 111 -5.17 1.22 3.41
N CYS A 112 -4.54 0.38 2.59
CA CYS A 112 -5.23 -0.75 1.93
C CYS A 112 -5.64 -1.88 2.89
N ARG A 113 -5.17 -1.87 4.14
CA ARG A 113 -5.52 -2.83 5.19
C ARG A 113 -6.56 -2.30 6.17
N THR A 114 -6.94 -1.02 6.05
CA THR A 114 -7.82 -0.33 7.01
C THR A 114 -8.95 0.45 6.31
N TYR A 115 -8.71 0.97 5.11
CA TYR A 115 -9.74 1.49 4.21
C TYR A 115 -10.37 0.32 3.45
N TYR A 116 -11.37 -0.29 4.06
CA TYR A 116 -12.06 -1.40 3.43
C TYR A 116 -13.07 -0.94 2.38
N CYS A 117 -13.27 -1.84 1.42
CA CYS A 117 -14.40 -1.85 0.48
C CYS A 117 -15.70 -1.79 1.29
N ASP A 118 -16.72 -1.05 0.83
CA ASP A 118 -17.98 -0.95 1.56
C ASP A 118 -18.71 -2.31 1.71
N ARG A 119 -18.22 -3.34 1.01
CA ARG A 119 -18.65 -4.74 1.07
C ARG A 119 -17.97 -5.59 2.16
N VAL A 120 -17.01 -5.06 2.90
CA VAL A 120 -16.44 -5.83 4.03
C VAL A 120 -17.42 -5.82 5.17
N ASP A 121 -17.69 -7.01 5.68
CA ASP A 121 -18.57 -7.23 6.82
C ASP A 121 -18.07 -6.43 8.02
N ARG A 122 -18.95 -5.59 8.58
CA ARG A 122 -18.62 -4.60 9.60
C ARG A 122 -18.93 -5.08 11.01
N ASP A 123 -19.19 -6.37 11.20
CA ASP A 123 -19.57 -6.96 12.48
C ASP A 123 -18.62 -6.60 13.64
N ARG A 124 -17.37 -6.21 13.35
CA ARG A 124 -16.46 -5.61 14.34
C ARG A 124 -16.06 -4.18 13.98
N VAL A 125 -16.62 -3.21 14.71
CA VAL A 125 -16.18 -1.81 14.64
C VAL A 125 -14.81 -1.65 15.33
N VAL A 126 -13.74 -1.52 14.55
CA VAL A 126 -12.42 -1.14 15.09
C VAL A 126 -12.48 0.29 15.60
N ARG A 127 -12.07 0.51 16.85
CA ARG A 127 -12.14 1.85 17.47
C ARG A 127 -11.16 2.79 16.79
N GLN A 128 -11.57 4.04 16.54
CA GLN A 128 -10.72 5.07 15.92
C GLN A 128 -9.36 5.24 16.61
N ARG A 129 -9.30 5.06 17.93
CA ARG A 129 -8.07 5.09 18.73
C ARG A 129 -7.06 4.01 18.33
N GLU A 130 -7.53 2.81 17.98
CA GLU A 130 -6.68 1.68 17.59
C GLU A 130 -6.09 1.93 16.20
N ILE A 131 -6.90 2.44 15.27
CA ILE A 131 -6.45 2.88 13.95
C ILE A 131 -5.39 3.97 14.10
N SER A 132 -5.65 4.97 14.94
CA SER A 132 -4.74 6.09 15.18
C SER A 132 -3.41 5.64 15.82
N ALA A 133 -3.44 4.64 16.70
CA ALA A 133 -2.22 4.05 17.26
C ALA A 133 -1.38 3.34 16.19
N LEU A 134 -2.01 2.56 15.31
CA LEU A 134 -1.33 1.89 14.19
C LEU A 134 -0.75 2.90 13.19
N VAL A 135 -1.49 3.97 12.87
CA VAL A 135 -1.01 5.06 12.01
C VAL A 135 0.22 5.73 12.62
N ARG A 136 0.21 6.05 13.92
CA ARG A 136 1.37 6.64 14.61
C ARG A 136 2.59 5.73 14.55
N GLN A 137 2.43 4.43 14.79
CA GLN A 137 3.55 3.48 14.67
C GLN A 137 4.17 3.49 13.27
N VAL A 138 3.35 3.51 12.20
CA VAL A 138 3.87 3.61 10.83
C VAL A 138 4.57 4.94 10.59
N GLN A 139 4.03 6.05 11.11
CA GLN A 139 4.65 7.38 11.03
C GLN A 139 6.01 7.43 11.74
N ASP A 140 6.16 6.79 12.89
CA ASP A 140 7.42 6.73 13.64
C ASP A 140 8.49 5.89 12.91
N ILE A 141 8.09 4.81 12.25
CA ILE A 141 8.99 4.03 11.38
C ILE A 141 9.39 4.86 10.17
N ALA A 142 8.43 5.55 9.55
CA ALA A 142 8.64 6.41 8.39
C ALA A 142 9.58 7.59 8.68
N ALA A 143 9.45 8.24 9.84
CA ALA A 143 10.33 9.31 10.28
C ALA A 143 11.78 8.83 10.45
N ARG A 144 12.00 7.60 10.92
CA ARG A 144 13.34 6.99 10.98
C ARG A 144 13.88 6.59 9.61
N HIS A 145 13.01 6.21 8.68
CA HIS A 145 13.38 5.88 7.30
C HIS A 145 13.76 7.13 6.49
N ARG A 146 13.05 8.25 6.69
CA ARG A 146 13.38 9.56 6.11
C ARG A 146 13.36 10.66 7.18
N PRO A 147 14.50 10.87 7.87
CA PRO A 147 14.62 11.90 8.90
C PRO A 147 14.37 13.32 8.38
N ASP A 148 14.66 13.59 7.11
CA ASP A 148 14.45 14.90 6.47
C ASP A 148 12.97 15.21 6.15
N GLY A 149 12.06 14.30 6.53
CA GLY A 149 10.62 14.50 6.49
C GLY A 149 9.91 13.55 5.54
N ASP A 150 9.18 12.60 6.11
CA ASP A 150 8.15 11.85 5.41
C ASP A 150 6.81 12.57 5.50
N ARG A 151 6.25 12.99 4.36
CA ARG A 151 4.97 13.70 4.33
C ARG A 151 3.78 12.80 4.02
N GLY A 152 4.00 11.52 3.77
CA GLY A 152 3.00 10.67 3.13
C GLY A 152 2.56 11.23 1.77
N ARG A 153 2.04 10.38 0.91
CA ARG A 153 1.50 10.84 -0.38
C ARG A 153 0.48 9.86 -0.95
N PRO A 154 -0.45 10.33 -1.80
CA PRO A 154 -1.37 9.44 -2.49
C PRO A 154 -0.62 8.32 -3.23
N LEU A 155 -1.08 7.07 -3.10
CA LEU A 155 -0.42 5.89 -3.65
C LEU A 155 -0.12 6.03 -5.16
N SER A 156 -1.07 6.45 -5.98
CA SER A 156 -0.91 6.68 -7.41
C SER A 156 0.20 7.69 -7.74
N ARG A 157 0.37 8.73 -6.89
CA ARG A 157 1.49 9.66 -7.01
C ARG A 157 2.80 9.00 -6.60
N ALA A 158 2.80 8.24 -5.51
CA ALA A 158 3.98 7.59 -4.99
C ALA A 158 4.55 6.50 -5.93
N LEU A 159 3.68 5.76 -6.61
CA LEU A 159 4.06 4.68 -7.51
C LEU A 159 4.73 5.17 -8.80
N ARG A 160 4.44 6.40 -9.25
CA ARG A 160 5.13 6.98 -10.41
C ARG A 160 6.64 7.04 -10.21
N ASP A 161 7.11 7.24 -8.97
CA ASP A 161 8.54 7.22 -8.67
C ASP A 161 9.16 5.83 -8.86
N ILE A 162 8.42 4.75 -8.54
CA ILE A 162 8.88 3.37 -8.73
C ILE A 162 8.93 3.02 -10.22
N GLU A 163 7.99 3.53 -11.01
CA GLU A 163 7.94 3.28 -12.46
C GLU A 163 9.04 4.03 -13.23
N LEU A 164 9.62 5.07 -12.62
CA LEU A 164 10.68 5.91 -13.18
C LEU A 164 12.08 5.59 -12.61
N SER A 165 12.18 4.67 -11.64
CA SER A 165 13.44 4.24 -11.00
C SER A 165 13.99 2.96 -11.61
#